data_AF-A0A2S2DCH2-F1
#
_entry.id   AF-A0A2S2DCH2-F1
#
_cell.length_a   1.000
_cell.length_b   1.000
_cell.length_c   1.000
_cell.angle_alpha   90.00
_cell.angle_beta   90.00
_cell.angle_gamma   90.00
#
_symmetry.space_group_name_H-M   'P 1'
#
loop_
_entity.id
_entity.type
_entity.pdbx_description
1 polymer ?
#
loop_
_entity_poly.entity_id
_entity_poly.type
_entity_poly.pdbx_seq_one_letter_code
_entity_poly.pdbx_strand_id
1 'polypeptide(L)'
;MFSMGPGIATWRAATLILGMLYVFITYAFKEERRWVQQTTILWDPRDVLQFCRTCNGNKLLKIVEISLLEPYRKEKVNTWRWTSVLNIRLYVEDDVEIPVYFTDAGEAVGLTREEAKQKMKSLYRARPKREAA
;
A
#
# COMPACT_ATOMS: atom_id res chain seq x y z
N MET A 1 -23.11 -28.37 1.87
CA MET A 1 -22.13 -29.45 2.14
C MET A 1 -20.74 -28.87 1.85
N PHE A 2 -19.96 -28.57 2.90
CA PHE A 2 -18.58 -28.09 2.78
C PHE A 2 -17.66 -29.31 2.86
N SER A 3 -16.74 -29.50 1.91
CA SER A 3 -15.97 -30.74 1.80
C SER A 3 -14.91 -30.85 2.89
N MET A 4 -14.90 -32.02 3.53
CA MET A 4 -13.86 -32.51 4.41
C MET A 4 -12.63 -32.89 3.57
N GLY A 5 -11.53 -32.17 3.70
CA GLY A 5 -10.23 -32.53 3.11
C GLY A 5 -9.10 -31.69 3.70
N PRO A 6 -7.98 -32.27 4.15
CA PRO A 6 -6.87 -31.52 4.70
C PRO A 6 -5.99 -31.05 3.54
N GLY A 7 -6.23 -29.84 3.06
CA GLY A 7 -5.42 -29.27 1.99
C GLY A 7 -5.60 -27.77 1.85
N ILE A 8 -4.59 -27.13 1.28
CA ILE A 8 -4.50 -25.70 0.92
C ILE A 8 -5.75 -25.19 0.16
N ALA A 9 -6.56 -26.10 -0.40
CA ALA A 9 -7.82 -25.86 -1.10
C ALA A 9 -8.92 -25.15 -0.29
N THR A 10 -8.82 -25.06 1.04
CA THR A 10 -9.84 -24.39 1.88
C THR A 10 -9.69 -22.87 1.93
N TRP A 11 -8.53 -22.34 1.56
CA TRP A 11 -8.45 -20.93 1.18
C TRP A 11 -9.05 -20.84 -0.19
N ARG A 12 -10.36 -20.59 -0.25
CA ARG A 12 -10.99 -19.99 -1.43
C ARG A 12 -10.05 -18.89 -1.83
N ALA A 13 -9.37 -19.05 -2.96
CA ALA A 13 -8.69 -17.93 -3.58
C ALA A 13 -9.78 -16.87 -3.68
N ALA A 14 -9.71 -15.84 -2.83
CA ALA A 14 -10.41 -14.61 -3.06
C ALA A 14 -9.67 -14.07 -4.28
N THR A 15 -10.09 -14.56 -5.44
CA THR A 15 -9.30 -14.45 -6.64
C THR A 15 -9.19 -12.95 -6.88
N LEU A 16 -7.98 -12.45 -6.69
CA LEU A 16 -7.60 -11.11 -7.06
C LEU A 16 -7.62 -11.15 -8.60
N ILE A 17 -8.81 -10.99 -9.18
CA ILE A 17 -9.09 -11.27 -10.60
C ILE A 17 -8.73 -10.07 -11.46
N LEU A 18 -8.76 -8.87 -10.88
CA LEU A 18 -8.92 -7.65 -11.66
C LEU A 18 -7.63 -7.07 -12.23
N GLY A 19 -6.50 -7.79 -12.14
CA GLY A 19 -5.22 -7.32 -12.69
C GLY A 19 -4.87 -5.91 -12.18
N MET A 20 -5.24 -5.61 -10.95
CA MET A 20 -5.10 -4.30 -10.31
C MET A 20 -4.22 -4.41 -9.06
N LEU A 21 -3.70 -3.27 -8.60
CA LEU A 21 -2.91 -3.19 -7.38
C LEU A 21 -3.81 -3.33 -6.14
N TYR A 22 -3.43 -4.22 -5.23
CA TYR A 22 -4.04 -4.33 -3.91
C TYR A 22 -3.05 -3.88 -2.83
N VAL A 23 -3.55 -3.17 -1.83
CA VAL A 23 -2.80 -2.67 -0.67
C VAL A 23 -3.29 -3.39 0.58
N PHE A 24 -2.42 -4.19 1.16
CA PHE A 24 -2.62 -4.85 2.43
C PHE A 24 -2.09 -3.94 3.54
N ILE A 25 -2.96 -3.52 4.46
CA ILE A 25 -2.58 -2.72 5.61
C ILE A 25 -2.83 -3.54 6.86
N THR A 26 -1.76 -3.96 7.52
CA THR A 26 -1.83 -4.53 8.87
C THR A 26 -1.68 -3.41 9.88
N TYR A 27 -2.65 -3.28 10.76
CA TYR A 27 -2.69 -2.28 11.80
C TYR A 27 -3.04 -2.92 13.14
N ALA A 28 -2.66 -2.26 14.22
CA ALA A 28 -3.09 -2.58 15.56
C ALA A 28 -4.09 -1.54 16.01
N PHE A 29 -5.20 -1.97 16.60
CA PHE A 29 -6.11 -1.10 17.32
C PHE A 29 -6.05 -1.41 18.82
N LYS A 30 -6.22 -0.37 19.64
CA LYS A 30 -6.18 -0.49 21.09
C LYS A 30 -7.58 -0.82 21.61
N GLU A 31 -7.70 -2.02 22.15
CA GLU A 31 -8.88 -2.46 22.87
C GLU A 31 -8.52 -2.51 24.36
N GLU A 32 -9.11 -1.62 25.15
CA GLU A 32 -8.78 -1.42 26.57
C GLU A 32 -7.28 -1.18 26.81
N ARG A 33 -6.55 -2.20 27.30
CA ARG A 33 -5.11 -2.18 27.58
C ARG A 33 -4.29 -3.05 26.63
N ARG A 34 -4.92 -3.62 25.59
CA ARG A 34 -4.29 -4.55 24.65
C ARG A 34 -4.27 -3.98 23.24
N TRP A 35 -3.27 -4.36 22.48
CA TRP A 35 -3.19 -4.10 21.05
C TRP A 35 -3.67 -5.35 20.32
N VAL A 36 -4.69 -5.19 19.48
CA VAL A 36 -5.23 -6.25 18.64
C VAL A 36 -4.86 -5.95 17.20
N GLN A 37 -4.27 -6.90 16.51
CA GLN A 37 -3.86 -6.75 15.12
C GLN A 37 -4.98 -7.16 14.17
N GLN A 38 -5.13 -6.40 13.09
CA GLN A 38 -6.06 -6.65 12.01
C GLN A 38 -5.40 -6.28 10.68
N THR A 39 -5.74 -7.01 9.62
CA THR A 39 -5.32 -6.70 8.26
C THR A 39 -6.53 -6.35 7.42
N THR A 40 -6.44 -5.25 6.68
CA THR A 40 -7.42 -4.86 5.66
C THR A 40 -6.80 -4.90 4.27
N ILE A 41 -7.63 -5.15 3.26
CA ILE A 41 -7.24 -5.18 1.85
C ILE A 41 -7.98 -4.06 1.15
N LEU A 42 -7.26 -3.10 0.59
CA LEU A 42 -7.78 -1.93 -0.11
C LEU A 42 -7.29 -1.93 -1.56
N TRP A 43 -8.07 -1.33 -2.45
CA TRP A 43 -7.72 -1.19 -3.87
C TRP A 43 -7.97 0.22 -4.41
N ASP A 44 -8.91 0.97 -3.83
CA ASP A 44 -9.14 2.38 -4.18
C ASP A 44 -8.08 3.26 -3.47
N PRO A 45 -7.32 4.09 -4.21
CA PRO A 45 -6.36 5.02 -3.64
C PRO A 45 -6.94 5.96 -2.57
N ARG A 46 -8.21 6.37 -2.70
CA ARG A 46 -8.87 7.28 -1.74
C ARG A 46 -9.10 6.59 -0.40
N ASP A 47 -9.47 5.32 -0.42
CA ASP A 47 -9.67 4.53 0.79
C ASP A 47 -8.34 4.33 1.53
N VAL A 48 -7.26 4.08 0.79
CA VAL A 48 -5.90 3.96 1.36
C VAL A 48 -5.50 5.27 2.06
N LEU A 49 -5.72 6.41 1.41
CA LEU A 49 -5.40 7.72 1.98
C LEU A 49 -6.27 8.07 3.19
N GLN A 50 -7.57 7.79 3.11
CA GLN A 50 -8.49 7.98 4.23
C GLN A 50 -8.09 7.10 5.43
N PHE A 51 -7.67 5.86 5.18
CA PHE A 51 -7.18 4.96 6.22
C PHE A 51 -5.91 5.53 6.88
N CYS A 52 -4.95 5.99 6.07
CA CYS A 52 -3.71 6.59 6.58
C CYS A 52 -3.99 7.84 7.44
N ARG A 53 -4.90 8.71 7.00
CA ARG A 53 -5.32 9.91 7.77
C ARG A 53 -6.00 9.54 9.09
N THR A 54 -6.89 8.54 9.06
CA THR A 54 -7.59 8.05 10.25
C THR A 54 -6.61 7.51 11.28
N CYS A 55 -5.60 6.76 10.85
CA CYS A 55 -4.56 6.25 11.74
C CYS A 55 -3.68 7.37 12.29
N ASN A 56 -3.29 8.36 11.47
CA ASN A 56 -2.43 9.46 11.91
C ASN A 56 -3.10 10.34 12.99
N GLY A 57 -4.42 10.51 12.94
CA GLY A 57 -5.19 11.29 13.92
C GLY A 57 -5.61 10.51 15.18
N ASN A 58 -5.42 9.18 15.21
CA ASN A 58 -6.01 8.33 16.24
C ASN A 58 -4.95 7.56 17.03
N LYS A 59 -4.75 7.94 18.30
CA LYS A 59 -3.81 7.26 19.23
C LYS A 59 -4.17 5.82 19.55
N LEU A 60 -5.39 5.40 19.24
CA LEU A 60 -5.86 4.02 19.41
C LEU A 60 -5.55 3.16 18.18
N LEU A 61 -4.98 3.72 17.11
CA LEU A 61 -4.62 3.00 15.89
C LEU A 61 -3.13 3.14 15.62
N LYS A 62 -2.51 2.06 15.13
CA LYS A 62 -1.11 2.06 14.69
C LYS A 62 -0.97 1.19 13.46
N ILE A 63 -0.47 1.76 12.36
CA ILE A 63 -0.06 0.97 11.20
C ILE A 63 1.19 0.16 11.61
N VAL A 64 1.12 -1.15 11.40
CA VAL A 64 2.20 -2.10 11.70
C VAL A 64 2.98 -2.42 10.43
N GLU A 65 2.27 -2.72 9.35
CA GLU A 65 2.85 -3.12 8.06
C GLU A 65 1.94 -2.65 6.93
N ILE A 66 2.57 -2.29 5.81
CA ILE A 66 1.88 -2.08 4.54
C ILE A 66 2.59 -2.94 3.50
N SER A 67 1.83 -3.71 2.73
CA SER A 67 2.33 -4.57 1.66
C SER A 67 1.47 -4.41 0.40
N LEU A 68 2.06 -4.56 -0.76
CA LEU A 68 1.42 -4.49 -2.06
C LEU A 68 1.30 -5.89 -2.64
N LEU A 69 0.17 -6.15 -3.30
CA LEU A 69 0.07 -7.23 -4.25
C LEU A 69 -0.23 -6.66 -5.63
N GLU A 70 0.73 -6.79 -6.54
CA GLU A 70 0.69 -6.22 -7.88
C GLU A 70 0.73 -7.31 -8.96
N PRO A 71 0.03 -7.11 -10.08
CA PRO A 71 0.16 -8.01 -11.23
C PRO A 71 1.58 -7.96 -11.77
N TYR A 72 2.20 -9.12 -11.93
CA TYR A 72 3.55 -9.26 -12.46
C TYR A 72 3.54 -10.19 -13.67
N ARG A 73 4.15 -9.73 -14.77
CA ARG A 73 4.23 -10.52 -16.01
C ARG A 73 5.68 -10.81 -16.35
N LYS A 74 6.04 -12.09 -16.37
CA LYS A 74 7.35 -12.57 -16.83
C LYS A 74 7.18 -13.71 -17.81
N GLU A 75 7.79 -13.59 -18.98
CA GLU A 75 7.93 -14.68 -19.96
C GLU A 75 6.61 -15.44 -20.23
N LYS A 76 5.53 -14.68 -20.49
CA LYS A 76 4.15 -15.15 -20.75
C LYS A 76 3.38 -15.70 -19.54
N VAL A 77 3.98 -15.76 -18.35
CA VAL A 77 3.29 -16.10 -17.10
C VAL A 77 2.76 -14.82 -16.45
N ASN A 78 1.46 -14.79 -16.18
CA ASN A 78 0.83 -13.79 -15.31
C ASN A 78 0.87 -14.35 -13.88
N THR A 79 1.55 -13.65 -13.00
CA THR A 79 1.63 -13.97 -11.58
C THR A 79 1.42 -12.71 -10.76
N TRP A 80 1.56 -12.83 -9.44
CA TRP A 80 1.46 -11.72 -8.51
C TRP A 80 2.79 -11.53 -7.82
N ARG A 81 3.19 -10.27 -7.65
CA ARG A 81 4.35 -9.88 -6.85
C ARG A 81 3.84 -9.31 -5.52
N TRP A 82 4.36 -9.86 -4.43
CA TRP A 82 4.16 -9.33 -3.08
C TRP A 82 5.37 -8.48 -2.71
N THR A 83 5.13 -7.23 -2.29
CA THR A 83 6.21 -6.29 -1.98
C THR A 83 5.89 -5.47 -0.73
N SER A 84 6.81 -5.37 0.22
CA SER A 84 6.61 -4.55 1.43
C SER A 84 6.80 -3.07 1.12
N VAL A 85 5.96 -2.21 1.72
CA VAL A 85 6.00 -0.74 1.58
C VAL A 85 6.67 -0.13 2.79
N LEU A 86 7.75 0.61 2.54
CA LEU A 86 8.49 1.34 3.57
C LEU A 86 7.81 2.64 3.94
N ASN A 87 7.24 3.34 2.97
CA ASN A 87 6.48 4.57 3.20
C ASN A 87 5.52 4.88 2.04
N ILE A 88 4.45 5.60 2.37
CA ILE A 88 3.51 6.18 1.41
C ILE A 88 3.73 7.68 1.39
N ARG A 89 3.90 8.26 0.21
CA ARG A 89 3.91 9.72 0.01
C ARG A 89 2.69 10.17 -0.75
N LEU A 90 2.19 11.35 -0.42
CA LEU A 90 1.06 11.96 -1.10
C LEU A 90 1.55 12.87 -2.22
N TYR A 91 1.07 12.64 -3.44
CA TYR A 91 1.13 13.58 -4.55
C TYR A 91 -0.24 14.26 -4.69
N VAL A 92 -0.28 15.57 -4.91
CA VAL A 92 -1.52 16.34 -5.11
C VAL A 92 -1.38 17.18 -6.37
N GLU A 93 -2.32 17.07 -7.30
CA GLU A 93 -2.41 17.86 -8.54
C GLU A 93 -3.89 18.06 -8.88
N ASP A 94 -4.31 19.31 -9.14
CA ASP A 94 -5.70 19.67 -9.47
C ASP A 94 -6.74 19.11 -8.48
N ASP A 95 -6.46 19.21 -7.16
CA ASP A 95 -7.26 18.64 -6.06
C ASP A 95 -7.41 17.10 -6.09
N VAL A 96 -6.64 16.42 -6.93
CA VAL A 96 -6.56 14.96 -6.98
C VAL A 96 -5.37 14.47 -6.17
N GLU A 97 -5.65 13.64 -5.17
CA GLU A 97 -4.65 13.04 -4.30
C GLU A 97 -4.27 11.63 -4.75
N ILE A 98 -2.97 11.39 -4.92
CA ILE A 98 -2.43 10.14 -5.46
C ILE A 98 -1.35 9.58 -4.51
N PRO A 99 -1.55 8.38 -3.93
CA PRO A 99 -0.59 7.73 -3.05
C PRO A 99 0.56 7.09 -3.85
N VAL A 100 1.80 7.48 -3.55
CA VAL A 100 3.05 6.93 -4.06
C VAL A 100 3.62 5.94 -3.04
N TYR A 101 3.71 4.65 -3.40
CA TYR A 101 4.23 3.61 -2.50
C TYR A 101 5.72 3.39 -2.75
N PHE A 102 6.56 3.56 -1.74
CA PHE A 102 8.00 3.24 -1.79
C PHE A 102 8.26 1.87 -1.18
N THR A 103 8.81 0.96 -1.95
CA THR A 103 8.99 -0.44 -1.54
C THR A 103 10.37 -0.73 -0.97
N ASP A 104 10.50 -1.85 -0.28
CA ASP A 104 11.77 -2.40 0.21
C ASP A 104 12.75 -2.79 -0.91
N ALA A 105 12.21 -3.13 -2.09
CA ALA A 105 12.97 -3.33 -3.33
C ALA A 105 13.52 -2.02 -3.95
N GLY A 106 13.25 -0.85 -3.35
CA GLY A 106 13.69 0.44 -3.85
C GLY A 106 12.86 0.96 -5.03
N GLU A 107 11.67 0.39 -5.25
CA GLU A 107 10.78 0.76 -6.34
C GLU A 107 9.68 1.71 -5.86
N ALA A 108 9.09 2.46 -6.79
CA ALA A 108 7.95 3.32 -6.53
C ALA A 108 6.74 2.83 -7.33
N VAL A 109 5.74 2.29 -6.63
CA VAL A 109 4.60 1.53 -7.19
C VAL A 109 3.30 2.33 -7.04
N GLY A 110 2.26 1.96 -7.82
CA GLY A 110 0.86 2.40 -7.66
C GLY A 110 0.45 3.69 -8.38
N LEU A 111 1.03 3.99 -9.55
CA LEU A 111 1.04 5.36 -10.03
C LEU A 111 0.77 5.48 -11.51
N THR A 112 -0.31 6.17 -11.84
CA THR A 112 -0.24 7.51 -12.47
C THR A 112 -1.35 8.33 -11.76
N ARG A 113 -1.31 9.65 -11.57
CA ARG A 113 -1.19 10.62 -12.65
C ARG A 113 0.17 11.30 -12.67
N GLU A 114 0.72 11.26 -13.87
CA GLU A 114 2.09 11.48 -14.30
C GLU A 114 3.10 10.63 -13.57
N GLU A 115 2.74 9.35 -13.42
CA GLU A 115 3.44 8.38 -12.59
C GLU A 115 3.59 8.90 -11.14
N ALA A 116 2.73 9.83 -10.72
CA ALA A 116 2.64 10.49 -9.41
C ALA A 116 3.91 11.24 -8.96
N LYS A 117 3.96 12.51 -9.33
CA LYS A 117 4.56 12.78 -10.64
C LYS A 117 6.04 12.43 -10.73
N GLN A 118 6.37 11.29 -11.36
CA GLN A 118 7.63 10.94 -12.04
C GLN A 118 8.87 11.62 -11.50
N LYS A 119 9.26 11.30 -10.27
CA LYS A 119 8.52 10.60 -9.22
C LYS A 119 8.65 11.47 -8.02
N MET A 120 7.52 12.04 -7.56
CA MET A 120 7.53 13.23 -6.72
C MET A 120 8.70 14.16 -7.12
N LYS A 121 8.78 14.33 -8.45
CA LYS A 121 9.86 14.74 -9.34
C LYS A 121 11.27 14.48 -8.81
N SER A 122 11.78 13.27 -9.06
CA SER A 122 13.09 12.84 -8.58
C SER A 122 13.31 13.23 -7.11
N LEU A 123 12.24 13.14 -6.32
CA LEU A 123 12.17 13.27 -4.85
C LEU A 123 13.14 14.28 -4.24
N TYR A 124 13.26 15.44 -4.90
CA TYR A 124 14.24 16.50 -4.65
C TYR A 124 15.68 16.23 -5.14
N ARG A 125 16.00 16.64 -6.37
CA ARG A 125 17.35 16.64 -6.97
C ARG A 125 17.96 18.04 -7.16
N ALA A 126 17.63 19.03 -6.31
CA ALA A 126 18.21 20.39 -6.40
C ALA A 126 18.30 21.17 -5.06
N ARG A 127 18.64 20.57 -3.93
CA ARG A 127 19.00 21.36 -2.73
C ARG A 127 20.52 21.63 -2.69
N PRO A 128 21.09 22.78 -3.15
CA PRO A 128 22.28 23.34 -2.52
C PRO A 128 21.87 24.07 -1.23
N LYS A 129 22.87 24.21 -0.36
CA LYS A 129 22.82 24.38 1.10
C LYS A 129 21.80 25.39 1.63
N ARG A 130 21.35 25.13 2.87
CA ARG A 130 20.97 26.20 3.80
C ARG A 130 22.00 27.33 3.69
N GLU A 131 21.64 28.46 3.09
CA GLU A 131 22.21 29.74 3.50
C GLU A 131 21.35 30.22 4.66
N ALA A 132 21.89 29.98 5.85
CA ALA A 132 21.62 30.83 6.98
C ALA A 132 22.51 32.06 6.79
N ALA A 133 21.88 33.22 6.58
CA ALA A 133 22.41 34.52 6.96
C ALA A 133 21.22 35.36 7.40
#